data_AF-A0A7S1Z9L7-F1
#
_entry.id   AF-A0A7S1Z9L7-F1
#
_cell.length_a   1.000
_cell.length_b   1.000
_cell.length_c   1.000
_cell.angle_alpha   90.00
_cell.angle_beta   90.00
_cell.angle_gamma   90.00
#
_symmetry.space_group_name_H-M   'P 1'
#
loop_
_entity.id
_entity.type
_entity.pdbx_description
1 polymer ?
#
loop_
_entity_poly.entity_id
_entity_poly.type
_entity_poly.pdbx_seq_one_letter_code
_entity_poly.pdbx_strand_id
1 'polypeptide(L)'
;MDLLDTTSLYCPPHLSPLLILRIIQLSISHGVCVNTAFGFACFSALLSNTDDLHNAYKYGNFALDIMRRMHAREKYCRIYPFLFSSVFLRSNRMHSCLDTVLEAHREGLKAGDVTCATICATIYCNIAFRCKKKLALVKKDLTDLGREAKVYRQESTWNLVYPLEQAILILMGHANRPILLDGDAIPDESSDRHNMTNAKSANADRLLVFLYYFQVLVAYIFDDIELAIKMVEKCIEMDERISFFKRGSIQGFVLNSEITFLYGLTSLAQARKTNEVMWKNRGHDSMKKVQKLAKDSPSNYQHKLLLLEAECAFSAGRKSEASEKYEQAVTFSRNNQFIQDEALSYELAAKFHAEQCNESKASQYYGKAHDLYVEWGATSKADHLRENFPF
;
A
#
# COMPACT_ATOMS: atom_id res chain seq x y z
N MET A 1 -23.12 -20.43 11.32
CA MET A 1 -21.97 -19.92 10.55
C MET A 1 -22.09 -18.43 10.31
N ASP A 2 -23.22 -17.90 9.80
CA ASP A 2 -23.40 -16.45 9.57
C ASP A 2 -23.09 -15.53 10.76
N LEU A 3 -23.50 -15.92 11.98
CA LEU A 3 -23.19 -15.14 13.18
C LEU A 3 -21.69 -15.13 13.50
N LEU A 4 -20.99 -16.24 13.29
CA LEU A 4 -19.54 -16.35 13.53
C LEU A 4 -18.76 -15.52 12.51
N ASP A 5 -19.15 -15.56 11.24
CA ASP A 5 -18.56 -14.75 10.17
C ASP A 5 -18.67 -13.26 10.51
N THR A 6 -19.88 -12.79 10.79
CA THR A 6 -20.12 -11.38 11.12
C THR A 6 -19.39 -10.99 12.40
N THR A 7 -19.41 -11.84 13.43
CA THR A 7 -18.70 -11.57 14.69
C THR A 7 -17.19 -11.50 14.49
N SER A 8 -16.61 -12.32 13.62
CA SER A 8 -15.15 -12.32 13.36
C SER A 8 -14.64 -11.02 12.72
N LEU A 9 -15.50 -10.28 12.02
CA LEU A 9 -15.18 -8.98 11.43
C LEU A 9 -15.11 -7.85 12.47
N TYR A 10 -15.89 -7.96 13.54
CA TYR A 10 -16.06 -6.90 14.54
C TYR A 10 -15.52 -7.26 15.93
N CYS A 11 -15.07 -8.49 16.13
CA CYS A 11 -14.50 -8.92 17.40
C CYS A 11 -13.13 -8.25 17.66
N PRO A 12 -12.70 -8.15 18.93
CA PRO A 12 -11.34 -7.80 19.29
C PRO A 12 -10.30 -8.62 18.49
N PRO A 13 -9.19 -8.02 18.02
CA PRO A 13 -8.23 -8.68 17.12
C PRO A 13 -7.69 -10.03 17.63
N HIS A 14 -7.51 -10.18 18.95
CA HIS A 14 -7.01 -11.42 19.55
C HIS A 14 -8.02 -12.59 19.51
N LEU A 15 -9.32 -12.31 19.36
CA LEU A 15 -10.37 -13.33 19.24
C LEU A 15 -10.60 -13.78 17.80
N SER A 16 -10.22 -12.97 16.82
CA SER A 16 -10.47 -13.25 15.40
C SER A 16 -9.89 -14.61 14.95
N PRO A 17 -8.63 -14.98 15.28
CA PRO A 17 -8.09 -16.30 14.91
C PRO A 17 -8.87 -17.47 15.51
N LEU A 18 -9.33 -17.34 16.76
CA LEU A 18 -10.11 -18.39 17.43
C LEU A 18 -11.45 -18.62 16.73
N LEU A 19 -12.12 -17.54 16.31
CA LEU A 19 -13.37 -17.61 15.56
C LEU A 19 -13.14 -18.21 14.16
N ILE A 20 -12.07 -17.81 13.47
CA ILE A 20 -11.69 -18.35 12.16
C ILE A 20 -11.43 -19.87 12.25
N LEU A 21 -10.63 -20.30 13.22
CA LEU A 21 -10.36 -21.72 13.46
C LEU A 21 -11.65 -22.47 13.83
N ARG A 22 -12.57 -21.84 14.56
CA ARG A 22 -13.87 -22.45 14.89
C ARG A 22 -14.75 -22.64 13.65
N ILE A 23 -14.78 -21.67 12.74
CA ILE A 23 -15.47 -21.78 11.44
C ILE A 23 -14.91 -22.97 10.64
N ILE A 24 -13.58 -23.13 10.60
CA ILE A 24 -12.93 -24.23 9.90
C ILE A 24 -13.28 -25.58 10.55
N GLN A 25 -13.18 -25.69 11.87
CA GLN A 25 -13.54 -26.92 12.60
C GLN A 25 -14.98 -27.35 12.31
N LEU A 26 -15.93 -26.41 12.41
CA LEU A 26 -17.34 -26.70 12.10
C LEU A 26 -17.54 -27.15 10.65
N SER A 27 -16.80 -26.56 9.71
CA SER A 27 -16.86 -26.94 8.30
C SER A 27 -16.32 -28.35 8.04
N ILE A 28 -15.31 -28.78 8.80
CA ILE A 28 -14.77 -30.14 8.72
C ILE A 28 -15.76 -31.15 9.31
N SER A 29 -16.39 -30.82 10.45
CA SER A 29 -17.31 -31.75 11.15
C SER A 29 -18.70 -31.85 10.49
N HIS A 30 -19.19 -30.77 9.88
CA HIS A 30 -20.58 -30.69 9.40
C HIS A 30 -20.70 -30.43 7.88
N GLY A 31 -19.58 -30.38 7.16
CA GLY A 31 -19.55 -30.11 5.73
C GLY A 31 -19.38 -28.63 5.38
N VAL A 32 -19.11 -28.38 4.10
CA VAL A 32 -18.77 -27.06 3.56
C VAL A 32 -20.03 -26.29 3.16
N CYS A 33 -20.09 -25.01 3.50
CA CYS A 33 -21.13 -24.07 3.07
C CYS A 33 -20.49 -22.77 2.55
N VAL A 34 -21.30 -21.81 2.09
CA VAL A 34 -20.79 -20.53 1.56
C VAL A 34 -19.93 -19.77 2.58
N ASN A 35 -20.31 -19.80 3.86
CA ASN A 35 -19.57 -19.19 4.97
C ASN A 35 -18.21 -19.87 5.24
N THR A 36 -18.06 -21.13 4.87
CA THR A 36 -16.76 -21.83 4.94
C THR A 36 -15.71 -21.12 4.08
N ALA A 37 -16.10 -20.55 2.94
CA ALA A 37 -15.19 -19.77 2.10
C ALA A 37 -14.62 -18.55 2.85
N PHE A 38 -15.45 -17.88 3.64
CA PHE A 38 -14.99 -16.76 4.49
C PHE A 38 -13.96 -17.22 5.52
N GLY A 39 -14.22 -18.34 6.22
CA GLY A 39 -13.26 -18.92 7.16
C GLY A 39 -11.90 -19.22 6.52
N PHE A 40 -11.89 -19.86 5.34
CA PHE A 40 -10.64 -20.15 4.63
C PHE A 40 -9.95 -18.90 4.05
N ALA A 41 -10.70 -17.88 3.62
CA ALA A 41 -10.13 -16.62 3.19
C ALA A 41 -9.42 -15.90 4.34
N CYS A 42 -10.05 -15.79 5.51
CA CYS A 42 -9.40 -15.21 6.68
C CYS A 42 -8.21 -16.05 7.17
N PHE A 43 -8.32 -17.38 7.12
CA PHE A 43 -7.21 -18.27 7.48
C PHE A 43 -6.02 -18.13 6.53
N SER A 44 -6.27 -17.96 5.23
CA SER A 44 -5.22 -17.66 4.25
C SER A 44 -4.51 -16.36 4.56
N ALA A 45 -5.24 -15.32 5.00
CA ALA A 45 -4.65 -14.06 5.41
C ALA A 45 -3.80 -14.23 6.67
N LEU A 46 -4.25 -15.02 7.66
CA LEU A 46 -3.46 -15.33 8.84
C LEU A 46 -2.13 -16.02 8.47
N LEU A 47 -2.17 -17.04 7.60
CA LEU A 47 -0.98 -17.73 7.11
C LEU A 47 -0.05 -16.80 6.32
N SER A 48 -0.57 -15.83 5.59
CA SER A 48 0.26 -14.88 4.85
C SER A 48 1.13 -13.99 5.75
N ASN A 49 0.76 -13.84 7.03
CA ASN A 49 1.58 -13.13 8.02
C ASN A 49 2.71 -13.99 8.59
N THR A 50 2.68 -15.28 8.33
CA THR A 50 3.80 -16.18 8.62
C THR A 50 4.66 -16.34 7.36
N ASP A 51 5.70 -17.15 7.44
CA ASP A 51 6.57 -17.44 6.29
C ASP A 51 5.96 -18.46 5.30
N ASP A 52 4.68 -18.79 5.44
CA ASP A 52 3.99 -19.82 4.68
C ASP A 52 3.03 -19.24 3.62
N LEU A 53 3.59 -18.48 2.68
CA LEU A 53 2.83 -17.92 1.55
C LEU A 53 2.26 -19.04 0.65
N HIS A 54 2.93 -20.18 0.57
CA HIS A 54 2.47 -21.31 -0.24
C HIS A 54 1.11 -21.83 0.24
N ASN A 55 0.98 -22.14 1.54
CA ASN A 55 -0.30 -22.57 2.08
C ASN A 55 -1.33 -21.42 2.12
N ALA A 56 -0.90 -20.18 2.37
CA ALA A 56 -1.79 -19.02 2.23
C ALA A 56 -2.43 -18.97 0.83
N TYR A 57 -1.64 -19.10 -0.23
CA TYR A 57 -2.16 -19.13 -1.61
C TYR A 57 -3.09 -20.32 -1.86
N LYS A 58 -2.73 -21.51 -1.37
CA LYS A 58 -3.55 -22.73 -1.50
C LYS A 58 -4.93 -22.55 -0.85
N TYR A 59 -5.00 -22.11 0.41
CA TYR A 59 -6.27 -21.93 1.12
C TYR A 59 -7.08 -20.73 0.59
N GLY A 60 -6.40 -19.70 0.09
CA GLY A 60 -7.05 -18.60 -0.59
C GLY A 60 -7.78 -19.04 -1.87
N ASN A 61 -7.14 -19.88 -2.68
CA ASN A 61 -7.80 -20.49 -3.85
C ASN A 61 -8.91 -21.46 -3.45
N PHE A 62 -8.72 -22.22 -2.37
CA PHE A 62 -9.78 -23.09 -1.87
C PHE A 62 -11.05 -22.31 -1.47
N ALA A 63 -10.90 -21.13 -0.86
CA ALA A 63 -12.04 -20.24 -0.60
C ALA A 63 -12.77 -19.81 -1.89
N LEU A 64 -12.02 -19.51 -2.96
CA LEU A 64 -12.61 -19.21 -4.28
C LEU A 64 -13.34 -20.41 -4.88
N ASP A 65 -12.78 -21.61 -4.75
CA ASP A 65 -13.38 -22.85 -5.25
C ASP A 65 -14.74 -23.13 -4.60
N ILE A 66 -14.84 -22.89 -3.29
CA ILE A 66 -16.11 -23.00 -2.56
C ILE A 66 -17.13 -22.01 -3.12
N MET A 67 -16.76 -20.74 -3.28
CA MET A 67 -17.67 -19.73 -3.84
C MET A 67 -18.15 -20.09 -5.25
N ARG A 68 -17.25 -20.60 -6.10
CA ARG A 68 -17.57 -21.04 -7.47
C ARG A 68 -18.56 -22.19 -7.49
N ARG A 69 -18.33 -23.23 -6.68
CA ARG A 69 -19.20 -24.43 -6.62
C ARG A 69 -20.58 -24.12 -6.02
N MET A 70 -20.65 -23.16 -5.11
CA MET A 70 -21.90 -22.72 -4.49
C MET A 70 -22.63 -21.65 -5.30
N HIS A 71 -22.09 -21.23 -6.45
CA HIS A 71 -22.63 -20.17 -7.31
C HIS A 71 -22.89 -18.84 -6.58
N ALA A 72 -22.11 -18.54 -5.53
CA ALA A 72 -22.35 -17.40 -4.63
C ALA A 72 -21.56 -16.14 -5.05
N ARG A 73 -21.73 -15.70 -6.31
CA ARG A 73 -20.98 -14.55 -6.88
C ARG A 73 -21.14 -13.27 -6.06
N GLU A 74 -22.33 -13.09 -5.48
CA GLU A 74 -22.70 -11.96 -4.65
C GLU A 74 -21.88 -11.83 -3.35
N LYS A 75 -21.29 -12.93 -2.87
CA LYS A 75 -20.51 -12.95 -1.61
C LYS A 75 -19.00 -12.82 -1.80
N TYR A 76 -18.51 -12.67 -3.02
CA TYR A 76 -17.08 -12.52 -3.29
C TYR A 76 -16.48 -11.27 -2.61
N CYS A 77 -17.25 -10.20 -2.49
CA CYS A 77 -16.87 -8.99 -1.75
C CYS A 77 -16.48 -9.25 -0.29
N ARG A 78 -16.98 -10.34 0.33
CA ARG A 78 -16.65 -10.70 1.72
C ARG A 78 -15.28 -11.35 1.88
N ILE A 79 -14.79 -12.01 0.84
CA ILE A 79 -13.53 -12.78 0.90
C ILE A 79 -12.37 -12.05 0.22
N TYR A 80 -12.66 -11.31 -0.85
CA TYR A 80 -11.65 -10.57 -1.61
C TYR A 80 -10.82 -9.59 -0.80
N PRO A 81 -11.37 -8.87 0.19
CA PRO A 81 -10.55 -7.99 0.99
C PRO A 81 -9.40 -8.73 1.68
N PHE A 82 -9.63 -9.95 2.18
CA PHE A 82 -8.58 -10.77 2.78
C PHE A 82 -7.61 -11.31 1.73
N LEU A 83 -8.13 -11.85 0.63
CA LEU A 83 -7.32 -12.49 -0.39
C LEU A 83 -6.42 -11.51 -1.15
N PHE A 84 -6.97 -10.40 -1.61
CA PHE A 84 -6.22 -9.42 -2.41
C PHE A 84 -5.26 -8.60 -1.57
N SER A 85 -5.63 -8.24 -0.34
CA SER A 85 -4.73 -7.44 0.48
C SER A 85 -3.49 -8.19 0.89
N SER A 86 -3.59 -9.48 1.23
CA SER A 86 -2.52 -10.20 1.94
C SER A 86 -1.88 -11.36 1.16
N VAL A 87 -2.59 -11.93 0.18
CA VAL A 87 -2.13 -13.13 -0.55
C VAL A 87 -1.89 -12.82 -2.02
N PHE A 88 -2.94 -12.45 -2.76
CA PHE A 88 -2.90 -12.42 -4.21
C PHE A 88 -2.03 -11.31 -4.78
N LEU A 89 -1.86 -10.17 -4.09
CA LEU A 89 -0.90 -9.15 -4.52
C LEU A 89 0.57 -9.59 -4.35
N ARG A 90 0.84 -10.67 -3.60
CA ARG A 90 2.18 -11.30 -3.47
C ARG A 90 2.37 -12.51 -4.37
N SER A 91 1.32 -12.97 -5.04
CA SER A 91 1.38 -14.19 -5.87
C SER A 91 1.01 -13.92 -7.32
N ASN A 92 0.27 -12.85 -7.58
CA ASN A 92 -0.23 -12.47 -8.90
C ASN A 92 0.26 -11.07 -9.28
N ARG A 93 0.23 -10.77 -10.59
CA ARG A 93 0.51 -9.43 -11.11
C ARG A 93 -0.52 -8.43 -10.61
N MET A 94 -0.07 -7.32 -10.03
CA MET A 94 -0.95 -6.30 -9.43
C MET A 94 -2.01 -5.79 -10.41
N HIS A 95 -1.63 -5.52 -11.66
CA HIS A 95 -2.53 -5.03 -12.72
C HIS A 95 -3.66 -6.02 -13.05
N SER A 96 -3.42 -7.33 -12.91
CA SER A 96 -4.43 -8.36 -13.18
C SER A 96 -5.54 -8.43 -12.12
N CYS A 97 -5.34 -7.77 -10.98
CA CYS A 97 -6.29 -7.78 -9.87
C CYS A 97 -7.37 -6.69 -9.98
N LEU A 98 -7.16 -5.65 -10.79
CA LEU A 98 -8.03 -4.47 -10.85
C LEU A 98 -9.48 -4.81 -11.18
N ASP A 99 -9.71 -5.47 -12.32
CA ASP A 99 -11.06 -5.78 -12.79
C ASP A 99 -11.78 -6.72 -11.84
N THR A 100 -11.05 -7.71 -11.30
CA THR A 100 -11.59 -8.70 -10.37
C THR A 100 -12.10 -8.03 -9.08
N VAL A 101 -11.30 -7.14 -8.48
CA VAL A 101 -11.70 -6.44 -7.25
C VAL A 101 -12.84 -5.45 -7.52
N LEU A 102 -12.82 -4.76 -8.66
CA LEU A 102 -13.89 -3.83 -9.04
C LEU A 102 -15.23 -4.57 -9.28
N GLU A 103 -15.18 -5.75 -9.88
CA GLU A 103 -16.35 -6.59 -10.08
C GLU A 103 -16.98 -7.00 -8.74
N ALA A 104 -16.17 -7.43 -7.77
CA ALA A 104 -16.69 -7.79 -6.45
C ALA A 104 -17.34 -6.61 -5.71
N HIS A 105 -16.82 -5.40 -5.88
CA HIS A 105 -17.51 -4.21 -5.39
C HIS A 105 -18.91 -4.06 -6.00
N ARG A 106 -19.03 -4.19 -7.33
CA ARG A 106 -20.33 -4.08 -8.04
C ARG A 106 -21.31 -5.17 -7.62
N GLU A 107 -20.86 -6.42 -7.54
CA GLU A 107 -21.72 -7.53 -7.14
C GLU A 107 -22.12 -7.44 -5.66
N GLY A 108 -21.21 -6.99 -4.78
CA GLY A 108 -21.52 -6.73 -3.38
C GLY A 108 -22.57 -5.64 -3.18
N LEU A 109 -22.50 -4.54 -3.96
CA LEU A 109 -23.51 -3.49 -3.94
C LEU A 109 -24.89 -4.00 -4.37
N LYS A 110 -24.96 -4.79 -5.46
CA LYS A 110 -26.22 -5.42 -5.92
C LYS A 110 -26.84 -6.33 -4.85
N ALA A 111 -25.98 -6.99 -4.07
CA ALA A 111 -26.39 -7.90 -3.00
C ALA A 111 -26.74 -7.19 -1.69
N GLY A 112 -26.54 -5.87 -1.59
CA GLY A 112 -26.77 -5.08 -0.39
C GLY A 112 -25.65 -5.17 0.65
N ASP A 113 -24.53 -5.85 0.38
CA ASP A 113 -23.36 -5.87 1.27
C ASP A 113 -22.46 -4.65 1.01
N VAL A 114 -22.97 -3.50 1.41
CA VAL A 114 -22.31 -2.22 1.18
C VAL A 114 -20.94 -2.15 1.86
N THR A 115 -20.83 -2.63 3.10
CA THR A 115 -19.58 -2.55 3.87
C THR A 115 -18.44 -3.30 3.19
N CYS A 116 -18.66 -4.55 2.75
CA CYS A 116 -17.63 -5.30 2.06
C CYS A 116 -17.39 -4.77 0.64
N ALA A 117 -18.44 -4.32 -0.05
CA ALA A 117 -18.31 -3.72 -1.37
C ALA A 117 -17.44 -2.46 -1.35
N THR A 118 -17.63 -1.54 -0.40
CA THR A 118 -16.83 -0.31 -0.32
C THR A 118 -15.37 -0.59 0.05
N ILE A 119 -15.09 -1.61 0.87
CA ILE A 119 -13.72 -2.07 1.12
C ILE A 119 -13.05 -2.57 -0.17
N CYS A 120 -13.75 -3.34 -1.00
CA CYS A 120 -13.23 -3.74 -2.31
C CYS A 120 -12.90 -2.52 -3.19
N ALA A 121 -13.77 -1.51 -3.24
CA ALA A 121 -13.49 -0.29 -4.00
C ALA A 121 -12.27 0.48 -3.46
N THR A 122 -12.06 0.52 -2.15
CA THR A 122 -10.85 1.09 -1.54
C THR A 122 -9.58 0.34 -1.97
N ILE A 123 -9.62 -0.99 -1.99
CA ILE A 123 -8.50 -1.83 -2.48
C ILE A 123 -8.25 -1.56 -3.95
N TYR A 124 -9.31 -1.49 -4.77
CA TYR A 124 -9.23 -1.13 -6.18
C TYR A 124 -8.51 0.21 -6.37
N CYS A 125 -8.92 1.26 -5.67
CA CYS A 125 -8.31 2.59 -5.81
C CYS A 125 -6.82 2.58 -5.40
N ASN A 126 -6.47 1.83 -4.35
CA ASN A 126 -5.08 1.67 -3.94
C ASN A 126 -4.23 0.94 -4.99
N ILE A 127 -4.74 -0.14 -5.58
CA ILE A 127 -4.06 -0.84 -6.67
C ILE A 127 -3.95 0.09 -7.89
N ALA A 128 -5.03 0.78 -8.24
CA ALA A 128 -5.10 1.65 -9.41
C ALA A 128 -4.12 2.82 -9.33
N PHE A 129 -3.94 3.41 -8.15
CA PHE A 129 -2.93 4.44 -7.88
C PHE A 129 -1.50 3.97 -8.19
N ARG A 130 -1.21 2.68 -7.99
CA ARG A 130 0.12 2.07 -8.15
C ARG A 130 0.34 1.48 -9.54
N CYS A 131 -0.71 1.30 -10.33
CA CYS A 131 -0.61 0.86 -11.71
C CYS A 131 -0.49 2.08 -12.64
N LYS A 132 -0.24 1.85 -13.95
CA LYS A 132 -0.15 2.89 -15.00
C LYS A 132 -1.46 3.70 -15.23
N LYS A 133 -2.39 3.74 -14.29
CA LYS A 133 -3.63 4.53 -14.42
C LYS A 133 -3.33 6.01 -14.14
N LYS A 134 -3.82 6.91 -15.01
CA LYS A 134 -3.69 8.36 -14.82
C LYS A 134 -4.34 8.81 -13.52
N LEU A 135 -3.68 9.70 -12.78
CA LEU A 135 -4.14 10.23 -11.50
C LEU A 135 -5.55 10.85 -11.58
N ALA A 136 -5.86 11.55 -12.67
CA ALA A 136 -7.20 12.13 -12.88
C ALA A 136 -8.33 11.07 -12.88
N LEU A 137 -8.07 9.87 -13.40
CA LEU A 137 -9.05 8.79 -13.39
C LEU A 137 -9.18 8.17 -11.99
N VAL A 138 -8.06 7.95 -11.30
CA VAL A 138 -8.07 7.45 -9.92
C VAL A 138 -8.79 8.45 -8.98
N LYS A 139 -8.53 9.75 -9.17
CA LYS A 139 -9.22 10.83 -8.44
C LYS A 139 -10.73 10.76 -8.65
N LYS A 140 -11.17 10.60 -9.91
CA LYS A 140 -12.59 10.46 -10.22
C LYS A 140 -13.21 9.28 -9.47
N ASP A 141 -12.58 8.11 -9.53
CA ASP A 141 -13.07 6.90 -8.85
C ASP A 141 -13.14 7.10 -7.33
N LEU A 142 -12.15 7.77 -6.73
CA LEU A 142 -12.14 8.10 -5.30
C LEU A 142 -13.25 9.09 -4.92
N THR A 143 -13.49 10.11 -5.75
CA THR A 143 -14.59 11.05 -5.54
C THR A 143 -15.96 10.36 -5.65
N ASP A 144 -16.11 9.39 -6.56
CA ASP A 144 -17.33 8.57 -6.71
C ASP A 144 -17.51 7.68 -5.47
N LEU A 145 -16.47 6.97 -5.06
CA LEU A 145 -16.48 6.13 -3.85
C LEU A 145 -16.72 6.95 -2.57
N GLY A 146 -16.16 8.15 -2.46
CA GLY A 146 -16.39 9.06 -1.34
C GLY A 146 -17.85 9.52 -1.25
N ARG A 147 -18.50 9.75 -2.40
CA ARG A 147 -19.95 10.04 -2.46
C ARG A 147 -20.78 8.84 -2.02
N GLU A 148 -20.47 7.65 -2.52
CA GLU A 148 -21.13 6.41 -2.11
C GLU A 148 -20.98 6.18 -0.60
N ALA A 149 -19.77 6.30 -0.06
CA ALA A 149 -19.50 6.12 1.36
C ALA A 149 -20.31 7.09 2.23
N LYS A 150 -20.50 8.35 1.80
CA LYS A 150 -21.36 9.31 2.49
C LYS A 150 -22.84 8.92 2.44
N VAL A 151 -23.34 8.54 1.27
CA VAL A 151 -24.75 8.11 1.09
C VAL A 151 -25.07 6.91 1.99
N TYR A 152 -24.16 5.95 2.07
CA TYR A 152 -24.33 4.73 2.86
C TYR A 152 -23.85 4.83 4.32
N ARG A 153 -23.40 6.02 4.77
CA ARG A 153 -22.88 6.26 6.12
C ARG A 153 -21.72 5.34 6.52
N GLN A 154 -20.84 5.03 5.55
CA GLN A 154 -19.65 4.18 5.72
C GLN A 154 -18.43 5.03 6.13
N GLU A 155 -18.43 5.53 7.37
CA GLU A 155 -17.33 6.36 7.91
C GLU A 155 -15.96 5.68 7.81
N SER A 156 -15.91 4.36 8.02
CA SER A 156 -14.67 3.58 7.92
C SER A 156 -14.08 3.56 6.51
N THR A 157 -14.92 3.65 5.47
CA THR A 157 -14.47 3.73 4.07
C THR A 157 -13.88 5.11 3.79
N TRP A 158 -14.53 6.16 4.28
CA TRP A 158 -14.03 7.54 4.14
C TRP A 158 -12.61 7.69 4.69
N ASN A 159 -12.35 7.13 5.88
CA ASN A 159 -11.04 7.17 6.52
C ASN A 159 -9.90 6.54 5.70
N LEU A 160 -10.22 5.71 4.71
CA LEU A 160 -9.23 5.02 3.87
C LEU A 160 -9.05 5.68 2.51
N VAL A 161 -10.12 6.31 2.02
CA VAL A 161 -10.18 7.00 0.73
C VAL A 161 -9.58 8.40 0.83
N TYR A 162 -9.89 9.10 1.92
CA TYR A 162 -9.51 10.49 2.11
C TYR A 162 -7.99 10.73 2.03
N PRO A 163 -7.12 9.97 2.74
CA PRO A 163 -5.67 10.20 2.66
C PRO A 163 -5.10 10.04 1.23
N LEU A 164 -5.59 9.04 0.48
CA LEU A 164 -5.18 8.83 -0.90
C LEU A 164 -5.67 9.95 -1.82
N GLU A 165 -6.93 10.38 -1.67
CA GLU A 165 -7.47 11.49 -2.44
C GLU A 165 -6.66 12.78 -2.20
N GLN A 166 -6.31 13.08 -0.95
CA GLN A 166 -5.47 14.24 -0.63
C GLN A 166 -4.07 14.13 -1.25
N ALA A 167 -3.43 12.97 -1.19
CA ALA A 167 -2.12 12.77 -1.82
C ALA A 167 -2.17 13.01 -3.34
N ILE A 168 -3.23 12.53 -4.00
CA ILE A 168 -3.44 12.75 -5.43
C ILE A 168 -3.67 14.23 -5.73
N LEU A 169 -4.46 14.94 -4.93
CA LEU A 169 -4.68 16.38 -5.10
C LEU A 169 -3.38 17.18 -4.98
N ILE A 170 -2.49 16.81 -4.05
CA ILE A 170 -1.17 17.44 -3.91
C ILE A 170 -0.29 17.14 -5.15
N LEU A 171 -0.23 15.88 -5.58
CA LEU A 171 0.54 15.48 -6.77
C LEU A 171 0.04 16.18 -8.05
N MET A 172 -1.27 16.45 -8.16
CA MET A 172 -1.89 17.17 -9.27
C MET A 172 -1.82 18.71 -9.14
N GLY A 173 -1.34 19.25 -8.01
CA GLY A 173 -1.30 20.71 -7.78
C GLY A 173 -2.65 21.35 -7.50
N HIS A 174 -3.65 20.56 -7.12
CA HIS A 174 -4.99 21.03 -6.76
C HIS A 174 -5.17 21.31 -5.26
N ALA A 175 -4.17 20.98 -4.45
CA ALA A 175 -4.11 21.34 -3.04
C ALA A 175 -2.74 21.94 -2.74
N ASN A 176 -2.71 23.03 -1.98
CA ASN A 176 -1.49 23.45 -1.32
C ASN A 176 -1.04 22.29 -0.42
N ARG A 177 0.28 22.08 -0.31
CA ARG A 177 0.89 20.98 0.45
C ARG A 177 0.40 20.82 1.91
N PRO A 178 -0.22 21.79 2.64
CA PRO A 178 -0.48 21.57 4.05
C PRO A 178 -1.79 20.88 4.41
N ILE A 179 -2.73 20.54 3.52
CA ILE A 179 -3.98 19.86 4.00
C ILE A 179 -3.71 18.44 4.52
N LEU A 180 -2.63 17.79 4.07
CA LEU A 180 -2.12 16.57 4.69
C LEU A 180 -1.23 16.85 5.91
N LEU A 181 -0.73 18.06 6.13
CA LEU A 181 0.32 18.41 7.11
C LEU A 181 -0.12 19.37 8.23
N ASP A 182 -1.29 19.99 8.13
CA ASP A 182 -1.92 20.77 9.19
C ASP A 182 -2.58 19.82 10.18
N GLY A 183 -2.06 19.85 11.41
CA GLY A 183 -2.47 18.97 12.51
C GLY A 183 -3.95 19.04 12.88
N ASP A 184 -4.69 20.04 12.40
CA ASP A 184 -6.13 20.23 12.67
C ASP A 184 -7.01 19.18 11.98
N ALA A 185 -6.52 18.51 10.93
CA ALA A 185 -7.21 17.39 10.27
C ALA A 185 -6.90 16.03 10.93
N ILE A 186 -5.94 15.99 11.86
CA ILE A 186 -5.60 14.79 12.62
C ILE A 186 -6.51 14.81 13.86
N PRO A 187 -7.40 13.82 14.05
CA PRO A 187 -8.18 13.76 15.28
C PRO A 187 -7.20 13.74 16.47
N ASP A 188 -7.35 14.73 17.35
CA ASP A 188 -6.48 14.98 18.51
C ASP A 188 -6.10 13.65 19.19
N GLU A 189 -4.81 13.33 19.17
CA GLU A 189 -4.28 12.07 19.71
C GLU A 189 -4.53 11.95 21.22
N SER A 190 -4.81 13.06 21.92
CA SER A 190 -4.69 13.16 23.37
C SER A 190 -6.00 13.34 24.14
N SER A 191 -7.03 13.97 23.58
CA SER A 191 -8.17 14.44 24.39
C SER A 191 -9.38 13.47 24.48
N ASP A 192 -9.59 12.59 23.47
CA ASP A 192 -10.81 11.76 23.39
C ASP A 192 -10.59 10.23 23.45
N ARG A 193 -9.33 9.75 23.45
CA ARG A 193 -9.05 8.30 23.37
C ARG A 193 -9.51 7.49 24.59
N HIS A 194 -9.49 8.07 25.79
CA HIS A 194 -9.87 7.37 27.03
C HIS A 194 -11.38 7.07 27.13
N ASN A 195 -12.23 7.82 26.40
CA ASN A 195 -13.69 7.67 26.44
C ASN A 195 -14.26 6.98 25.17
N MET A 196 -13.40 6.51 24.28
CA MET A 196 -13.80 6.02 22.97
C MET A 196 -13.95 4.50 22.94
N THR A 197 -15.03 3.99 22.33
CA THR A 197 -15.25 2.54 22.17
C THR A 197 -14.13 1.91 21.33
N ASN A 198 -13.83 0.63 21.59
CA ASN A 198 -12.77 -0.14 20.90
C ASN A 198 -12.86 -0.11 19.36
N ALA A 199 -14.06 0.02 18.80
CA ALA A 199 -14.28 0.11 17.35
C ALA A 199 -13.90 1.49 16.78
N LYS A 200 -14.20 2.57 17.50
CA LYS A 200 -13.86 3.93 17.08
C LYS A 200 -12.35 4.18 17.19
N SER A 201 -11.70 3.67 18.23
CA SER A 201 -10.24 3.75 18.36
C SER A 201 -9.51 2.95 17.26
N ALA A 202 -10.00 1.75 16.91
CA ALA A 202 -9.45 0.98 15.81
C ALA A 202 -9.61 1.67 14.43
N ASN A 203 -10.70 2.38 14.19
CA ASN A 203 -10.90 3.17 12.98
C ASN A 203 -10.02 4.42 12.92
N ALA A 204 -9.73 5.04 14.07
CA ALA A 204 -8.80 6.16 14.18
C ALA A 204 -7.35 5.71 13.91
N ASP A 205 -6.91 4.59 14.48
CA ASP A 205 -5.57 4.03 14.21
C ASP A 205 -5.38 3.74 12.71
N ARG A 206 -6.40 3.18 12.03
CA ARG A 206 -6.35 2.92 10.59
C ARG A 206 -6.19 4.20 9.78
N LEU A 207 -6.97 5.23 10.08
CA LEU A 207 -6.85 6.54 9.42
C LEU A 207 -5.42 7.05 9.54
N LEU A 208 -4.86 7.05 10.74
CA LEU A 208 -3.50 7.54 11.00
C LEU A 208 -2.43 6.79 10.20
N VAL A 209 -2.51 5.45 10.11
CA VAL A 209 -1.53 4.66 9.31
C VAL A 209 -1.54 5.10 7.85
N PHE A 210 -2.73 5.23 7.25
CA PHE A 210 -2.86 5.67 5.87
C PHE A 210 -2.38 7.11 5.68
N LEU A 211 -2.71 7.99 6.63
CA LEU A 211 -2.33 9.40 6.60
C LEU A 211 -0.80 9.54 6.66
N TYR A 212 -0.15 8.89 7.62
CA TYR A 212 1.30 8.90 7.74
C TYR A 212 1.99 8.29 6.52
N TYR A 213 1.48 7.17 5.98
CA TYR A 213 2.01 6.60 4.73
C TYR A 213 2.01 7.61 3.58
N PHE A 214 0.88 8.27 3.32
CA PHE A 214 0.79 9.22 2.22
C PHE A 214 1.59 10.49 2.48
N GLN A 215 1.75 10.92 3.73
CA GLN A 215 2.68 11.99 4.07
C GLN A 215 4.13 11.60 3.79
N VAL A 216 4.56 10.39 4.16
CA VAL A 216 5.91 9.89 3.82
C VAL A 216 6.11 9.88 2.31
N LEU A 217 5.14 9.35 1.55
CA LEU A 217 5.19 9.29 0.09
C LEU A 217 5.34 10.68 -0.52
N VAL A 218 4.48 11.62 -0.15
CA VAL A 218 4.47 12.99 -0.68
C VAL A 218 5.77 13.71 -0.26
N ALA A 219 6.13 13.66 1.02
CA ALA A 219 7.35 14.30 1.52
C ALA A 219 8.60 13.79 0.79
N TYR A 220 8.74 12.48 0.65
CA TYR A 220 9.89 11.89 -0.04
C TYR A 220 9.92 12.24 -1.53
N ILE A 221 8.78 12.15 -2.24
CA ILE A 221 8.70 12.51 -3.66
C ILE A 221 9.02 13.99 -3.88
N PHE A 222 8.69 14.88 -2.94
CA PHE A 222 9.03 16.31 -3.02
C PHE A 222 10.36 16.67 -2.34
N ASP A 223 11.21 15.68 -2.07
CA ASP A 223 12.57 15.84 -1.49
C ASP A 223 12.62 16.45 -0.07
N ASP A 224 11.49 16.47 0.63
CA ASP A 224 11.40 16.84 2.05
C ASP A 224 11.73 15.63 2.94
N ILE A 225 13.02 15.32 3.00
CA ILE A 225 13.54 14.17 3.74
C ILE A 225 13.30 14.29 5.25
N GLU A 226 13.35 15.51 5.81
CA GLU A 226 13.14 15.74 7.24
C GLU A 226 11.70 15.39 7.66
N LEU A 227 10.72 15.87 6.90
CA LEU A 227 9.33 15.50 7.14
C LEU A 227 9.09 14.01 6.89
N ALA A 228 9.68 13.43 5.85
CA ALA A 228 9.53 12.01 5.54
C ALA A 228 10.02 11.13 6.70
N ILE A 229 11.16 11.47 7.32
CA ILE A 229 11.69 10.77 8.50
C ILE A 229 10.75 10.91 9.69
N LYS A 230 10.30 12.14 9.98
CA LYS A 230 9.38 12.40 11.09
C LYS A 230 8.11 11.54 10.97
N MET A 231 7.55 11.42 9.77
CA MET A 231 6.34 10.63 9.54
C MET A 231 6.62 9.12 9.54
N VAL A 232 7.78 8.69 9.08
CA VAL A 232 8.27 7.31 9.22
C VAL A 232 8.35 6.89 10.69
N GLU A 233 8.90 7.74 11.55
CA GLU A 233 9.01 7.46 12.99
C GLU A 233 7.64 7.28 13.62
N LYS A 234 6.67 8.13 13.26
CA LYS A 234 5.27 7.95 13.64
C LYS A 234 4.65 6.64 13.13
N CYS A 235 5.01 6.19 11.93
CA CYS A 235 4.57 4.89 11.41
C CYS A 235 5.12 3.74 12.26
N ILE A 236 6.38 3.82 12.68
CA ILE A 236 7.05 2.81 13.51
C ILE A 236 6.42 2.77 14.91
N GLU A 237 6.29 3.91 15.57
CA GLU A 237 5.64 4.01 16.89
C GLU A 237 4.24 3.39 16.87
N MET A 238 3.51 3.59 15.77
CA MET A 238 2.19 3.02 15.60
C MET A 238 2.24 1.51 15.31
N ASP A 239 3.19 1.02 14.49
CA ASP A 239 3.37 -0.43 14.27
C ASP A 239 3.74 -1.18 15.55
N GLU A 240 4.53 -0.56 16.44
CA GLU A 240 4.86 -1.11 17.76
C GLU A 240 3.62 -1.19 18.68
N ARG A 241 2.71 -0.21 18.57
CA ARG A 241 1.43 -0.20 19.30
C ARG A 241 0.39 -1.15 18.72
N ILE A 242 0.52 -1.51 17.44
CA ILE A 242 -0.41 -2.39 16.72
C ILE A 242 -0.01 -3.86 16.93
N SER A 243 -0.85 -4.61 17.65
CA SER A 243 -0.60 -6.02 17.94
C SER A 243 -0.41 -6.87 16.68
N PHE A 244 0.35 -7.97 16.78
CA PHE A 244 0.58 -8.95 15.70
C PHE A 244 -0.71 -9.35 14.96
N PHE A 245 -1.82 -9.49 15.69
CA PHE A 245 -3.12 -9.83 15.11
C PHE A 245 -3.80 -8.69 14.34
N LYS A 246 -3.52 -7.43 14.68
CA LYS A 246 -3.95 -6.27 13.88
C LYS A 246 -3.12 -6.12 12.59
N ARG A 247 -1.86 -6.59 12.56
CA ARG A 247 -0.99 -6.58 11.35
C ARG A 247 -1.57 -7.43 10.22
N GLY A 248 -2.31 -8.49 10.56
CA GLY A 248 -3.02 -9.37 9.62
C GLY A 248 -4.39 -8.89 9.16
N SER A 249 -4.81 -7.68 9.53
CA SER A 249 -6.06 -7.12 9.04
C SER A 249 -6.00 -6.78 7.54
N ILE A 250 -7.16 -6.83 6.89
CA ILE A 250 -7.49 -6.58 5.47
C ILE A 250 -6.74 -5.39 4.80
N GLN A 251 -6.16 -4.48 5.57
CA GLN A 251 -5.54 -3.24 5.06
C GLN A 251 -4.06 -3.11 5.42
N GLY A 252 -3.54 -3.95 6.33
CA GLY A 252 -2.16 -3.88 6.77
C GLY A 252 -1.18 -4.22 5.65
N PHE A 253 -1.46 -5.23 4.83
CA PHE A 253 -0.39 -5.83 4.02
C PHE A 253 0.06 -5.00 2.79
N VAL A 254 -0.85 -4.41 2.00
CA VAL A 254 -0.47 -3.56 0.84
C VAL A 254 0.30 -2.32 1.31
N LEU A 255 -0.20 -1.66 2.34
CA LEU A 255 0.49 -0.53 2.95
C LEU A 255 1.82 -0.93 3.57
N ASN A 256 1.91 -2.07 4.24
CA ASN A 256 3.16 -2.54 4.85
C ASN A 256 4.28 -2.70 3.81
N SER A 257 3.96 -3.22 2.62
CA SER A 257 4.97 -3.36 1.55
C SER A 257 5.50 -2.02 1.05
N GLU A 258 4.62 -1.03 0.87
CA GLU A 258 4.99 0.29 0.37
C GLU A 258 5.66 1.16 1.44
N ILE A 259 5.16 1.12 2.69
CA ILE A 259 5.78 1.78 3.84
C ILE A 259 7.19 1.22 4.03
N THR A 260 7.39 -0.10 3.93
CA THR A 260 8.73 -0.70 4.06
C THR A 260 9.67 -0.20 2.96
N PHE A 261 9.20 -0.11 1.72
CA PHE A 261 9.98 0.42 0.62
C PHE A 261 10.36 1.89 0.82
N LEU A 262 9.38 2.77 1.11
CA LEU A 262 9.63 4.18 1.38
C LEU A 262 10.51 4.39 2.60
N TYR A 263 10.31 3.59 3.65
CA TYR A 263 11.15 3.62 4.84
C TYR A 263 12.61 3.29 4.54
N GLY A 264 12.84 2.30 3.67
CA GLY A 264 14.18 1.98 3.19
C GLY A 264 14.81 3.16 2.45
N LEU A 265 14.06 3.77 1.52
CA LEU A 265 14.51 4.92 0.75
C LEU A 265 14.81 6.14 1.62
N THR A 266 13.90 6.51 2.54
CA THR A 266 14.10 7.65 3.46
C THR A 266 15.29 7.41 4.38
N SER A 267 15.45 6.18 4.88
CA SER A 267 16.58 5.82 5.74
C SER A 267 17.91 5.90 5.00
N LEU A 268 17.98 5.41 3.75
CA LEU A 268 19.20 5.50 2.94
C LEU A 268 19.52 6.95 2.55
N ALA A 269 18.51 7.75 2.21
CA ALA A 269 18.68 9.18 1.96
C ALA A 269 19.22 9.91 3.21
N GLN A 270 18.70 9.60 4.39
CA GLN A 270 19.20 10.19 5.64
C GLN A 270 20.62 9.71 5.96
N ALA A 271 20.91 8.43 5.75
CA ALA A 271 22.23 7.87 5.96
C ALA A 271 23.29 8.55 5.08
N ARG A 272 22.94 9.00 3.87
CA ARG A 272 23.85 9.80 3.03
C ARG A 272 24.14 11.17 3.63
N LYS A 273 23.12 11.83 4.21
CA LYS A 273 23.28 13.17 4.81
C LYS A 273 24.06 13.14 6.11
N THR A 274 23.76 12.20 7.02
CA THR A 274 24.32 12.19 8.39
C THR A 274 25.48 11.22 8.58
N ASN A 275 25.65 10.26 7.66
CA ASN A 275 26.60 9.14 7.77
C ASN A 275 26.40 8.25 9.02
N GLU A 276 25.26 8.34 9.70
CA GLU A 276 24.96 7.54 10.89
C GLU A 276 24.69 6.07 10.54
N VAL A 277 25.30 5.17 11.34
CA VAL A 277 25.18 3.72 11.15
C VAL A 277 23.74 3.22 11.35
N MET A 278 22.97 3.85 12.25
CA MET A 278 21.58 3.50 12.52
C MET A 278 20.73 3.54 11.25
N TRP A 279 20.81 4.64 10.47
CA TRP A 279 20.03 4.80 9.24
C TRP A 279 20.45 3.82 8.15
N LYS A 280 21.75 3.49 8.05
CA LYS A 280 22.25 2.45 7.14
C LYS A 280 21.64 1.08 7.49
N ASN A 281 21.61 0.73 8.78
CA ASN A 281 21.02 -0.54 9.23
C ASN A 281 19.51 -0.59 8.94
N ARG A 282 18.77 0.49 9.22
CA ARG A 282 17.33 0.60 8.91
C ARG A 282 17.05 0.45 7.40
N GLY A 283 17.88 1.05 6.56
CA GLY A 283 17.84 0.89 5.11
C GLY A 283 18.05 -0.57 4.67
N HIS A 284 19.09 -1.23 5.19
CA HIS A 284 19.38 -2.64 4.89
C HIS A 284 18.27 -3.60 5.35
N ASP A 285 17.69 -3.37 6.54
CA ASP A 285 16.62 -4.22 7.05
C ASP A 285 15.35 -4.08 6.22
N SER A 286 15.05 -2.87 5.75
CA SER A 286 13.95 -2.63 4.80
C SER A 286 14.21 -3.32 3.46
N MET A 287 15.45 -3.26 2.95
CA MET A 287 15.86 -3.96 1.73
C MET A 287 15.67 -5.48 1.85
N LYS A 288 16.03 -6.12 2.97
CA LYS A 288 15.79 -7.56 3.20
C LYS A 288 14.30 -7.92 3.17
N LYS A 289 13.45 -7.06 3.75
CA LYS A 289 11.99 -7.26 3.72
C LYS A 289 11.45 -7.15 2.30
N VAL A 290 11.89 -6.15 1.52
CA VAL A 290 11.51 -5.99 0.12
C VAL A 290 12.06 -7.13 -0.75
N GLN A 291 13.25 -7.67 -0.43
CA GLN A 291 13.81 -8.83 -1.13
C GLN A 291 12.92 -10.06 -0.99
N LYS A 292 12.35 -10.29 0.20
CA LYS A 292 11.37 -11.36 0.39
C LYS A 292 10.12 -11.16 -0.46
N LEU A 293 9.61 -9.92 -0.52
CA LEU A 293 8.46 -9.58 -1.37
C LEU A 293 8.77 -9.76 -2.87
N ALA A 294 9.97 -9.40 -3.31
CA ALA A 294 10.43 -9.60 -4.68
C ALA A 294 10.61 -11.08 -5.03
N LYS A 295 11.02 -11.92 -4.07
CA LYS A 295 11.04 -13.37 -4.25
C LYS A 295 9.63 -13.95 -4.45
N ASP A 296 8.66 -13.43 -3.71
CA ASP A 296 7.27 -13.88 -3.78
C ASP A 296 6.57 -13.41 -5.07
N SER A 297 6.71 -12.13 -5.42
CA SER A 297 6.17 -11.53 -6.66
C SER A 297 7.20 -10.60 -7.33
N PRO A 298 8.08 -11.15 -8.19
CA PRO A 298 9.09 -10.36 -8.88
C PRO A 298 8.47 -9.24 -9.70
N SER A 299 7.35 -9.49 -10.38
CA SER A 299 6.68 -8.51 -11.23
C SER A 299 6.22 -7.26 -10.47
N ASN A 300 5.91 -7.39 -9.16
CA ASN A 300 5.36 -6.28 -8.38
C ASN A 300 6.41 -5.55 -7.53
N TYR A 301 7.53 -6.21 -7.19
CA TYR A 301 8.46 -5.69 -6.17
C TYR A 301 9.94 -5.69 -6.60
N GLN A 302 10.32 -6.33 -7.70
CA GLN A 302 11.73 -6.40 -8.09
C GLN A 302 12.31 -5.02 -8.43
N HIS A 303 11.55 -4.13 -9.08
CA HIS A 303 12.01 -2.76 -9.35
C HIS A 303 12.24 -1.95 -8.07
N LYS A 304 11.42 -2.17 -7.04
CA LYS A 304 11.60 -1.54 -5.71
C LYS A 304 12.85 -2.07 -5.01
N LEU A 305 13.13 -3.38 -5.11
CA LEU A 305 14.38 -3.97 -4.60
C LEU A 305 15.59 -3.38 -5.31
N LEU A 306 15.59 -3.35 -6.65
CA LEU A 306 16.68 -2.81 -7.45
C LEU A 306 16.97 -1.34 -7.11
N LEU A 307 15.93 -0.56 -6.85
CA LEU A 307 16.08 0.84 -6.46
C LEU A 307 16.70 1.00 -5.06
N LEU A 308 16.32 0.15 -4.09
CA LEU A 308 16.97 0.11 -2.77
C LEU A 308 18.42 -0.36 -2.85
N GLU A 309 18.71 -1.34 -3.69
CA GLU A 309 20.09 -1.80 -3.96
C GLU A 309 20.94 -0.68 -4.58
N ALA A 310 20.37 0.10 -5.50
CA ALA A 310 21.04 1.27 -6.09
C ALA A 310 21.38 2.32 -5.04
N GLU A 311 20.40 2.70 -4.21
CA GLU A 311 20.57 3.67 -3.12
C GLU A 311 21.57 3.20 -2.06
N CYS A 312 21.59 1.90 -1.78
CA CYS A 312 22.54 1.28 -0.88
C CYS A 312 23.98 1.29 -1.45
N ALA A 313 24.15 0.91 -2.71
CA ALA A 313 25.44 0.96 -3.41
C ALA A 313 25.96 2.39 -3.50
N PHE A 314 25.07 3.34 -3.77
CA PHE A 314 25.38 4.76 -3.79
C PHE A 314 25.89 5.25 -2.43
N SER A 315 25.16 4.94 -1.35
CA SER A 315 25.54 5.29 0.02
C SER A 315 26.87 4.66 0.46
N ALA A 316 27.31 3.58 -0.21
CA ALA A 316 28.57 2.90 0.04
C ALA A 316 29.70 3.28 -0.93
N GLY A 317 29.48 4.25 -1.83
CA GLY A 317 30.47 4.70 -2.81
C GLY A 317 30.71 3.73 -3.97
N ARG A 318 29.89 2.68 -4.13
CA ARG A 318 30.00 1.68 -5.21
C ARG A 318 29.30 2.19 -6.48
N LYS A 319 29.93 3.17 -7.13
CA LYS A 319 29.34 3.94 -8.25
C LYS A 319 28.87 3.10 -9.44
N SER A 320 29.67 2.13 -9.88
CA SER A 320 29.32 1.28 -11.03
C SER A 320 28.09 0.43 -10.74
N GLU A 321 28.05 -0.19 -9.56
CA GLU A 321 26.91 -1.00 -9.11
C GLU A 321 25.64 -0.15 -8.98
N ALA A 322 25.74 1.05 -8.38
CA ALA A 322 24.62 1.96 -8.26
C ALA A 322 24.02 2.33 -9.63
N SER A 323 24.87 2.74 -10.59
CA SER A 323 24.42 3.08 -11.95
C SER A 323 23.71 1.93 -12.65
N GLU A 324 24.24 0.71 -12.55
CA GLU A 324 23.63 -0.48 -13.15
C GLU A 324 22.27 -0.78 -12.53
N LYS A 325 22.18 -0.74 -11.19
CA LYS A 325 20.94 -1.02 -10.45
C LYS A 325 19.83 -0.01 -10.76
N TYR A 326 20.17 1.27 -10.94
CA TYR A 326 19.21 2.27 -11.40
C TYR A 326 18.63 1.96 -12.79
N GLU A 327 19.49 1.61 -13.75
CA GLU A 327 19.04 1.27 -15.11
C GLU A 327 18.18 0.00 -15.13
N GLN A 328 18.52 -0.98 -14.28
CA GLN A 328 17.69 -2.17 -14.07
C GLN A 328 16.33 -1.81 -13.44
N ALA A 329 16.29 -0.94 -12.43
CA ALA A 329 15.04 -0.50 -11.78
C ALA A 329 14.11 0.21 -12.77
N VAL A 330 14.65 1.12 -13.59
CA VAL A 330 13.94 1.79 -14.69
C VAL A 330 13.38 0.78 -15.70
N THR A 331 14.21 -0.15 -16.16
CA THR A 331 13.78 -1.13 -17.17
C THR A 331 12.70 -2.05 -16.63
N PHE A 332 12.84 -2.49 -15.38
CA PHE A 332 11.90 -3.41 -14.77
C PHE A 332 10.55 -2.75 -14.46
N SER A 333 10.55 -1.52 -13.93
CA SER A 333 9.34 -0.74 -13.67
C SER A 333 8.57 -0.45 -14.97
N ARG A 334 9.27 -0.10 -16.06
CA ARG A 334 8.68 0.08 -17.39
C ARG A 334 8.01 -1.20 -17.91
N ASN A 335 8.75 -2.31 -17.91
CA ASN A 335 8.27 -3.60 -18.43
C ASN A 335 7.05 -4.12 -17.66
N ASN A 336 6.94 -3.78 -16.38
CA ASN A 336 5.81 -4.15 -15.52
C ASN A 336 4.80 -3.01 -15.33
N GLN A 337 4.92 -1.91 -16.07
CA GLN A 337 3.94 -0.82 -16.13
C GLN A 337 3.69 -0.12 -14.78
N PHE A 338 4.75 0.15 -14.02
CA PHE A 338 4.74 0.97 -12.79
C PHE A 338 5.28 2.36 -13.08
N ILE A 339 4.45 3.23 -13.66
CA ILE A 339 4.86 4.55 -14.18
C ILE A 339 5.47 5.46 -13.10
N GLN A 340 4.90 5.46 -11.90
CA GLN A 340 5.38 6.27 -10.78
C GLN A 340 6.73 5.78 -10.25
N ASP A 341 6.94 4.45 -10.23
CA ASP A 341 8.21 3.88 -9.80
C ASP A 341 9.28 4.03 -10.90
N GLU A 342 8.89 4.05 -12.18
CA GLU A 342 9.78 4.38 -13.31
C GLU A 342 10.25 5.83 -13.22
N ALA A 343 9.32 6.77 -12.99
CA ALA A 343 9.62 8.19 -12.80
C ALA A 343 10.56 8.41 -11.61
N LEU A 344 10.26 7.78 -10.46
CA LEU A 344 11.10 7.86 -9.27
C LEU A 344 12.50 7.25 -9.50
N SER A 345 12.58 6.12 -10.22
CA SER A 345 13.86 5.50 -10.55
C SER A 345 14.73 6.40 -11.42
N TYR A 346 14.13 7.09 -12.41
CA TYR A 346 14.85 8.08 -13.22
C TYR A 346 15.29 9.29 -12.39
N GLU A 347 14.44 9.79 -11.50
CA GLU A 347 14.77 10.94 -10.65
C GLU A 347 15.94 10.63 -9.71
N LEU A 348 15.92 9.48 -9.03
CA LEU A 348 17.01 9.09 -8.13
C LEU A 348 18.31 8.82 -8.89
N ALA A 349 18.22 8.22 -10.08
CA ALA A 349 19.36 8.04 -10.95
C ALA A 349 19.94 9.37 -11.48
N ALA A 350 19.09 10.37 -11.72
CA ALA A 350 19.52 11.72 -12.08
C ALA A 350 20.27 12.40 -10.92
N LYS A 351 19.75 12.32 -9.69
CA LYS A 351 20.43 12.81 -8.47
C LYS A 351 21.79 12.15 -8.30
N PHE A 352 21.86 10.82 -8.47
CA PHE A 352 23.11 10.07 -8.45
C PHE A 352 24.12 10.60 -9.48
N HIS A 353 23.72 10.77 -10.75
CA HIS A 353 24.62 11.27 -11.78
C HIS A 353 25.05 12.71 -11.58
N ALA A 354 24.19 13.56 -11.01
CA ALA A 354 24.53 14.93 -10.63
C ALA A 354 25.64 14.95 -9.55
N GLU A 355 25.53 14.11 -8.51
CA GLU A 355 26.58 13.96 -7.49
C GLU A 355 27.89 13.37 -8.03
N GLN A 356 27.85 12.70 -9.18
CA GLN A 356 29.06 12.24 -9.89
C GLN A 356 29.62 13.28 -10.88
N CYS A 357 29.12 14.51 -10.87
CA CYS A 357 29.46 15.57 -11.82
C CYS A 357 29.20 15.19 -13.30
N ASN A 358 28.24 14.29 -13.56
CA ASN A 358 27.81 13.92 -14.91
C ASN A 358 26.49 14.63 -15.25
N GLU A 359 26.58 15.95 -15.45
CA GLU A 359 25.43 16.84 -15.66
C GLU A 359 24.61 16.46 -16.90
N SER A 360 25.27 16.04 -17.99
CA SER A 360 24.59 15.63 -19.21
C SER A 360 23.66 14.44 -18.99
N LYS A 361 24.14 13.39 -18.29
CA LYS A 361 23.32 12.21 -17.98
C LYS A 361 22.25 12.55 -16.93
N ALA A 362 22.57 13.41 -15.96
CA ALA A 362 21.61 13.88 -14.97
C ALA A 362 20.43 14.63 -15.61
N SER A 363 20.69 15.61 -16.48
CA SER A 363 19.67 16.37 -17.21
C SER A 363 18.79 15.44 -18.06
N GLN A 364 19.39 14.52 -18.81
CA GLN A 364 18.62 13.55 -19.60
C GLN A 364 17.66 12.71 -18.71
N TYR A 365 18.11 12.31 -17.53
CA TYR A 365 17.32 11.47 -16.64
C TYR A 365 16.22 12.27 -15.93
N TYR A 366 16.49 13.54 -15.54
CA TYR A 366 15.46 14.43 -15.04
C TYR A 366 14.38 14.71 -16.09
N GLY A 367 14.74 14.94 -17.35
CA GLY A 367 13.78 15.10 -18.45
C GLY A 367 12.85 13.90 -18.60
N LYS A 368 13.41 12.68 -18.53
CA LYS A 368 12.60 11.45 -18.55
C LYS A 368 11.69 11.30 -17.33
N ALA A 369 12.19 11.60 -16.13
CA ALA A 369 11.37 11.59 -14.92
C ALA A 369 10.21 12.59 -15.02
N HIS A 370 10.49 13.81 -15.50
CA HIS A 370 9.49 14.84 -15.75
C HIS A 370 8.39 14.34 -16.69
N ASP A 371 8.75 13.81 -17.87
CA ASP A 371 7.78 13.36 -18.86
C ASP A 371 6.87 12.24 -18.32
N LEU A 372 7.44 11.33 -17.51
CA LEU A 372 6.67 10.27 -16.86
C LEU A 372 5.73 10.80 -15.76
N TYR A 373 6.17 11.80 -14.96
CA TYR A 373 5.28 12.46 -14.00
C TYR A 373 4.13 13.19 -14.71
N VAL A 374 4.40 13.84 -15.85
CA VAL A 374 3.36 14.45 -16.70
C VAL A 374 2.41 13.39 -17.25
N GLU A 375 2.92 12.27 -17.79
CA GLU A 375 2.10 11.18 -18.33
C GLU A 375 1.20 10.56 -17.23
N TRP A 376 1.74 10.39 -16.01
CA TRP A 376 0.99 9.91 -14.86
C TRP A 376 -0.08 10.91 -14.38
N GLY A 377 0.16 12.21 -14.60
CA GLY A 377 -0.70 13.32 -14.18
C GLY A 377 -0.29 13.95 -12.85
N ALA A 378 0.93 13.70 -12.37
CA ALA A 378 1.51 14.34 -11.18
C ALA A 378 2.15 15.69 -11.55
N THR A 379 1.33 16.61 -12.06
CA THR A 379 1.75 17.91 -12.60
C THR A 379 2.55 18.76 -11.61
N SER A 380 2.12 18.83 -10.34
CA SER A 380 2.85 19.58 -9.29
C SER A 380 4.24 18.99 -9.04
N LYS A 381 4.38 17.66 -9.11
CA LYS A 381 5.70 17.01 -9.01
C LYS A 381 6.55 17.26 -10.26
N ALA A 382 5.97 17.25 -11.45
CA ALA A 382 6.67 17.60 -12.68
C ALA A 382 7.19 19.05 -12.64
N ASP A 383 6.34 20.00 -12.23
CA ASP A 383 6.71 21.41 -12.07
C ASP A 383 7.82 21.59 -11.03
N HIS A 384 7.70 20.93 -9.87
CA HIS A 384 8.76 20.91 -8.86
C HIS A 384 10.09 20.40 -9.39
N LEU A 385 10.09 19.40 -10.27
CA LEU A 385 11.32 18.90 -10.87
C LEU A 385 11.95 19.97 -11.77
N ARG A 386 11.15 20.60 -12.64
CA ARG A 386 11.58 21.66 -13.57
C ARG A 386 12.12 22.90 -12.85
N GLU A 387 11.55 23.25 -11.69
CA GLU A 387 11.96 24.42 -10.91
C GLU A 387 13.28 24.20 -10.15
N ASN A 388 13.55 22.98 -9.69
CA ASN A 388 14.69 22.69 -8.81
C ASN A 388 15.90 22.07 -9.53
N PHE A 389 15.72 21.56 -10.75
CA PHE A 389 16.79 20.88 -11.48
C PHE A 389 16.87 21.36 -12.94
N PRO A 390 18.07 21.66 -13.45
CA PRO A 390 18.25 22.07 -14.84
C PRO A 390 18.18 20.83 -15.76
N PHE A 391 17.20 20.80 -16.67
CA PHE A 391 17.14 19.83 -17.75
C PHE A 391 16.44 20.33 -19.00
#